data_AF-A0A7X7JMN7-F1
#
_entry.id   AF-A0A7X7JMN7-F1
#
_cell.length_a   1.000
_cell.length_b   1.000
_cell.length_c   1.000
_cell.angle_alpha   90.00
_cell.angle_beta   90.00
_cell.angle_gamma   90.00
#
_symmetry.space_group_name_H-M   'P 1'
#
loop_
_entity.id
_entity.type
_entity.pdbx_description
1 polymer ?
#
loop_
_entity_poly.entity_id
_entity_poly.type
_entity_poly.pdbx_seq_one_letter_code
_entity_poly.pdbx_strand_id
1 'polypeptide(L)'
;MGDIDDLDTAHHRDRPGAEGATDPVGQEVSQEPAERTSAPPVIATTAAQMRRRKDKAVGLGIVAATFGVSMLFSLWAKHASTPPTSEEPAPPTTTGLIGYPEKIDPLAALPLARELTKRPLLRGFVADGVSPKGLIDVRDKASKVRFSFQSAPGQGAQPPRAPGTLPTRTYCGRQNVLVKKDGIGAEPDVASFPCGSKPPTALPEPRCRPEKLWALAKKKGVPTKGRARIEYFEARKGPAYRFSIPGTKHRFVVGEDCKREIKGKAALGNVP
;
A
#
# COMPACT_ATOMS: atom_id res chain seq x y z
N MET A 1 -44.74 -13.69 40.15
CA MET A 1 -43.85 -13.71 41.31
C MET A 1 -42.42 -13.47 40.84
N GLY A 2 -41.80 -12.32 41.01
CA GLY A 2 -42.24 -10.97 41.44
C GLY A 2 -41.08 -10.01 41.07
N ASP A 3 -41.30 -8.77 40.63
CA ASP A 3 -41.78 -7.60 41.41
C ASP A 3 -40.80 -7.31 42.58
N ILE A 4 -40.29 -6.12 42.93
CA ILE A 4 -40.51 -4.68 42.62
C ILE A 4 -39.25 -3.94 43.18
N ASP A 5 -38.78 -2.73 42.83
CA ASP A 5 -38.64 -1.92 41.59
C ASP A 5 -37.68 -0.71 41.93
N ASP A 6 -37.58 0.31 41.07
CA ASP A 6 -37.14 1.71 41.35
C ASP A 6 -35.76 2.06 41.98
N LEU A 7 -34.99 2.95 41.32
CA LEU A 7 -35.26 4.40 41.46
C LEU A 7 -34.57 5.29 40.41
N ASP A 8 -35.34 6.27 39.94
CA ASP A 8 -34.98 7.39 39.07
C ASP A 8 -34.24 8.51 39.85
N THR A 9 -33.54 9.43 39.15
CA THR A 9 -33.46 10.88 39.46
C THR A 9 -32.73 11.61 38.33
N ALA A 10 -33.49 12.26 37.45
CA ALA A 10 -32.98 13.34 36.61
C ALA A 10 -32.88 14.66 37.41
N HIS A 11 -31.90 15.51 37.08
CA HIS A 11 -31.96 16.93 37.47
C HIS A 11 -31.65 17.87 36.29
N HIS A 12 -32.74 18.35 35.68
CA HIS A 12 -32.76 19.63 34.97
C HIS A 12 -32.29 20.77 35.89
N ARG A 13 -31.68 21.80 35.29
CA ARG A 13 -31.68 23.16 35.83
C ARG A 13 -32.15 24.12 34.76
N ASP A 14 -32.95 25.09 35.19
CA ASP A 14 -33.88 25.84 34.35
C ASP A 14 -33.73 27.34 34.64
N ARG A 15 -33.69 28.16 33.58
CA ARG A 15 -34.16 29.58 33.50
C ARG A 15 -33.59 30.65 34.48
N PRO A 16 -33.96 31.95 34.36
CA PRO A 16 -34.75 32.66 33.32
C PRO A 16 -34.00 33.87 32.69
N GLY A 17 -34.70 34.71 31.92
CA GLY A 17 -34.26 36.05 31.48
C GLY A 17 -35.35 37.11 31.65
N ALA A 18 -34.99 38.38 31.40
CA ALA A 18 -35.83 39.60 31.27
C ALA A 18 -34.92 40.69 30.64
N GLU A 19 -35.26 41.39 29.54
CA GLU A 19 -36.22 42.50 29.38
C GLU A 19 -35.81 43.83 30.03
N GLY A 20 -36.10 44.95 29.35
CA GLY A 20 -36.11 46.30 29.94
C GLY A 20 -35.23 47.34 29.23
N ALA A 21 -35.84 48.31 28.56
CA ALA A 21 -35.18 49.51 28.02
C ALA A 21 -35.48 50.73 28.90
N THR A 22 -34.63 51.78 28.85
CA THR A 22 -35.00 53.22 28.73
C THR A 22 -33.77 54.16 28.85
N ASP A 23 -33.58 55.04 27.85
CA ASP A 23 -32.96 56.38 27.96
C ASP A 23 -33.94 57.36 28.70
N PRO A 24 -33.75 58.71 28.89
CA PRO A 24 -32.79 59.66 28.25
C PRO A 24 -32.31 60.88 29.12
N VAL A 25 -31.73 61.89 28.43
CA VAL A 25 -31.84 63.38 28.61
C VAL A 25 -30.55 64.17 28.93
N GLY A 26 -30.34 65.26 28.16
CA GLY A 26 -29.35 66.34 28.34
C GLY A 26 -28.58 66.66 27.05
N GLN A 27 -29.10 67.37 26.01
CA GLN A 27 -29.58 68.78 25.97
C GLN A 27 -28.40 69.78 26.13
N GLU A 28 -28.05 70.75 25.24
CA GLU A 28 -28.69 71.33 24.04
C GLU A 28 -27.73 72.12 23.11
N VAL A 29 -28.16 72.38 21.85
CA VAL A 29 -28.01 73.63 21.01
C VAL A 29 -26.70 74.07 20.28
N SER A 30 -26.94 74.56 19.05
CA SER A 30 -26.14 75.46 18.16
C SER A 30 -24.87 74.90 17.49
N GLN A 31 -24.55 75.19 16.21
CA GLN A 31 -25.24 76.02 15.19
C GLN A 31 -24.76 75.64 13.77
N GLU A 32 -25.66 75.62 12.78
CA GLU A 32 -25.33 75.76 11.33
C GLU A 32 -25.31 77.30 11.03
N PRO A 33 -24.56 77.88 10.05
CA PRO A 33 -24.33 77.33 8.71
C PRO A 33 -23.00 77.62 7.98
N ALA A 34 -22.81 76.91 6.85
CA ALA A 34 -22.44 77.45 5.51
C ALA A 34 -21.70 76.41 4.63
N GLU A 35 -22.50 75.68 3.85
CA GLU A 35 -22.25 75.29 2.46
C GLU A 35 -20.82 75.46 1.88
N ARG A 36 -20.14 74.33 1.61
CA ARG A 36 -19.21 74.21 0.47
C ARG A 36 -19.35 72.86 -0.23
N THR A 37 -20.03 72.89 -1.38
CA THR A 37 -20.01 71.83 -2.38
C THR A 37 -18.58 71.57 -2.88
N SER A 38 -18.04 70.35 -2.71
CA SER A 38 -16.93 69.82 -3.51
C SER A 38 -16.72 68.31 -3.32
N ALA A 39 -17.05 67.56 -4.38
CA ALA A 39 -16.50 66.27 -4.87
C ALA A 39 -16.07 65.13 -3.89
N PRO A 40 -16.34 63.85 -4.24
CA PRO A 40 -16.01 62.69 -3.41
C PRO A 40 -14.50 62.35 -3.38
N PRO A 41 -13.94 61.86 -2.26
CA PRO A 41 -12.56 61.38 -2.17
C PRO A 41 -12.40 59.96 -2.76
N VAL A 42 -12.59 59.81 -4.07
CA VAL A 42 -12.40 58.53 -4.81
C VAL A 42 -10.92 58.08 -4.82
N ILE A 43 -9.99 58.94 -4.38
CA ILE A 43 -8.55 58.68 -4.38
C ILE A 43 -8.08 57.96 -3.10
N ALA A 44 -8.76 58.14 -1.96
CA ALA A 44 -8.36 57.50 -0.69
C ALA A 44 -8.51 55.97 -0.71
N THR A 45 -9.43 55.46 -1.53
CA THR A 45 -9.70 54.01 -1.66
C THR A 45 -8.54 53.27 -2.34
N THR A 46 -7.88 53.85 -3.36
CA THR A 46 -6.85 53.14 -4.13
C THR A 46 -5.58 52.89 -3.32
N ALA A 47 -5.10 53.88 -2.56
CA ALA A 47 -3.94 53.74 -1.69
C ALA A 47 -4.19 52.75 -0.53
N ALA A 48 -5.38 52.82 0.10
CA ALA A 48 -5.78 51.88 1.15
C ALA A 48 -5.98 50.45 0.61
N GLN A 49 -6.54 50.28 -0.59
CA GLN A 49 -6.65 49.00 -1.28
C GLN A 49 -5.27 48.44 -1.67
N MET A 50 -4.33 49.28 -2.13
CA MET A 50 -2.97 48.84 -2.45
C MET A 50 -2.18 48.42 -1.20
N ARG A 51 -2.32 49.12 -0.07
CA ARG A 51 -1.77 48.66 1.22
C ARG A 51 -2.38 47.33 1.63
N ARG A 52 -3.72 47.20 1.68
CA ARG A 52 -4.40 45.92 1.97
C ARG A 52 -4.02 44.78 1.03
N ARG A 53 -3.70 45.05 -0.25
CA ARG A 53 -3.18 44.05 -1.20
C ARG A 53 -1.74 43.63 -0.88
N LYS A 54 -0.87 44.59 -0.53
CA LYS A 54 0.49 44.28 -0.03
C LYS A 54 0.46 43.48 1.26
N ASP A 55 -0.36 43.88 2.23
CA ASP A 55 -0.48 43.20 3.53
C ASP A 55 -1.00 41.76 3.35
N LYS A 56 -1.97 41.54 2.45
CA LYS A 56 -2.42 40.20 2.05
C LYS A 56 -1.34 39.38 1.35
N ALA A 57 -0.52 39.98 0.49
CA ALA A 57 0.58 39.30 -0.19
C ALA A 57 1.70 38.91 0.79
N VAL A 58 2.04 39.79 1.74
CA VAL A 58 3.00 39.50 2.83
C VAL A 58 2.46 38.39 3.74
N GLY A 59 1.20 38.48 4.18
CA GLY A 59 0.55 37.44 4.97
C GLY A 59 0.52 36.07 4.26
N LEU A 60 0.18 36.04 2.96
CA LEU A 60 0.22 34.83 2.15
C LEU A 60 1.66 34.27 2.02
N GLY A 61 2.66 35.15 1.89
CA GLY A 61 4.07 34.77 1.88
C GLY A 61 4.52 34.11 3.19
N ILE A 62 4.09 34.63 4.35
CA ILE A 62 4.36 34.05 5.66
C ILE A 62 3.70 32.67 5.81
N VAL A 63 2.44 32.53 5.38
CA VAL A 63 1.73 31.22 5.38
C VAL A 63 2.40 30.21 4.45
N ALA A 64 2.82 30.63 3.25
CA ALA A 64 3.53 29.76 2.31
C ALA A 64 4.92 29.33 2.85
N ALA A 65 5.66 30.25 3.46
CA ALA A 65 6.96 29.97 4.06
C ALA A 65 6.84 29.00 5.26
N THR A 66 5.90 29.24 6.18
CA THR A 66 5.66 28.35 7.33
C THR A 66 5.12 26.98 6.93
N PHE A 67 4.28 26.90 5.89
CA PHE A 67 3.87 25.63 5.29
C PHE A 67 5.06 24.89 4.66
N GLY A 68 5.93 25.59 3.91
CA GLY A 68 7.14 25.01 3.33
C GLY A 68 8.10 24.46 4.41
N VAL A 69 8.35 25.24 5.45
CA VAL A 69 9.21 24.84 6.58
C VAL A 69 8.62 23.65 7.34
N SER A 70 7.33 23.65 7.67
CA SER A 70 6.69 22.50 8.35
C SER A 70 6.63 21.25 7.47
N MET A 71 6.49 21.40 6.15
CA MET A 71 6.57 20.29 5.19
C MET A 71 7.99 19.71 5.11
N LEU A 72 9.04 20.55 5.10
CA LEU A 72 10.44 20.12 5.17
C LEU A 72 10.75 19.39 6.49
N PHE A 73 10.32 19.92 7.64
CA PHE A 73 10.46 19.23 8.92
C PHE A 73 9.71 17.89 8.93
N SER A 74 8.52 17.82 8.33
CA SER A 74 7.76 16.57 8.23
C SER A 74 8.46 15.54 7.35
N LEU A 75 9.08 15.96 6.23
CA LEU A 75 9.88 15.10 5.36
C LEU A 75 11.16 14.62 6.06
N TRP A 76 11.86 15.52 6.77
CA TRP A 76 13.06 15.18 7.55
C TRP A 76 12.74 14.20 8.68
N ALA A 77 11.71 14.49 9.49
CA ALA A 77 11.28 13.62 10.58
C ALA A 77 10.84 12.25 10.07
N LYS A 78 10.12 12.19 8.93
CA LYS A 78 9.78 10.94 8.24
C LYS A 78 11.03 10.16 7.80
N HIS A 79 12.05 10.83 7.27
CA HIS A 79 13.28 10.18 6.83
C HIS A 79 14.08 9.66 8.03
N ALA A 80 14.32 10.48 9.05
CA ALA A 80 15.06 10.12 10.27
C ALA A 80 14.36 9.04 11.11
N SER A 81 13.02 8.98 11.10
CA SER A 81 12.24 7.93 11.78
C SER A 81 12.02 6.65 10.97
N THR A 82 12.46 6.60 9.72
CA THR A 82 12.44 5.36 8.93
C THR A 82 13.66 4.53 9.31
N PRO A 83 13.51 3.38 9.99
CA PRO A 83 14.66 2.58 10.40
C PRO A 83 15.41 2.04 9.16
N PRO A 84 16.73 2.21 9.07
CA PRO A 84 17.50 1.81 7.90
C PRO A 84 17.66 0.29 7.83
N THR A 85 17.79 -0.21 6.59
CA THR A 85 18.35 -1.51 6.21
C THR A 85 17.83 -2.74 6.97
N SER A 86 16.96 -3.51 6.30
CA SER A 86 16.94 -4.96 6.49
C SER A 86 18.37 -5.52 6.36
N GLU A 87 18.69 -6.53 7.17
CA GLU A 87 19.88 -7.37 7.00
C GLU A 87 20.05 -7.78 5.52
N GLU A 88 21.24 -7.57 4.96
CA GLU A 88 21.49 -7.90 3.56
C GLU A 88 21.43 -9.43 3.38
N PRO A 89 20.66 -9.94 2.41
CA PRO A 89 20.54 -11.38 2.19
C PRO A 89 21.88 -11.97 1.75
N ALA A 90 22.07 -13.27 2.04
CA ALA A 90 23.19 -14.02 1.49
C ALA A 90 23.23 -13.92 -0.05
N PRO A 91 24.43 -13.92 -0.66
CA PRO A 91 24.56 -13.83 -2.11
C PRO A 91 23.84 -15.01 -2.81
N PRO A 92 23.35 -14.82 -4.05
CA PRO A 92 22.70 -15.90 -4.79
C PRO A 92 23.60 -17.13 -4.92
N THR A 93 23.01 -18.31 -4.75
CA THR A 93 23.69 -19.60 -4.83
C THR A 93 23.06 -20.48 -5.90
N THR A 94 23.83 -21.43 -6.42
CA THR A 94 23.38 -22.47 -7.35
C THR A 94 23.26 -23.84 -6.66
N THR A 95 23.75 -23.96 -5.42
CA THR A 95 23.72 -25.18 -4.62
C THR A 95 22.30 -25.65 -4.38
N GLY A 96 22.01 -26.93 -4.65
CA GLY A 96 20.67 -27.52 -4.49
C GLY A 96 19.65 -27.13 -5.57
N LEU A 97 19.98 -26.24 -6.52
CA LEU A 97 19.04 -25.76 -7.54
C LEU A 97 18.93 -26.75 -8.71
N ILE A 98 18.00 -27.70 -8.59
CA ILE A 98 17.79 -28.79 -9.55
C ILE A 98 17.57 -28.26 -10.98
N GLY A 99 18.41 -28.73 -11.91
CA GLY A 99 18.33 -28.40 -13.34
C GLY A 99 19.02 -27.09 -13.76
N TYR A 100 19.67 -26.37 -12.84
CA TYR A 100 20.51 -25.21 -13.15
C TYR A 100 21.75 -25.61 -13.98
N PRO A 101 22.21 -24.79 -14.94
CA PRO A 101 21.65 -23.51 -15.41
C PRO A 101 20.60 -23.65 -16.52
N GLU A 102 20.31 -24.87 -16.98
CA GLU A 102 19.61 -25.09 -18.25
C GLU A 102 18.08 -25.06 -18.15
N LYS A 103 17.50 -25.88 -17.28
CA LYS A 103 16.07 -26.23 -17.29
C LYS A 103 15.59 -26.53 -15.88
N ILE A 104 15.16 -25.49 -15.18
CA ILE A 104 14.73 -25.55 -13.78
C ILE A 104 13.21 -25.74 -13.74
N ASP A 105 12.73 -26.65 -12.88
CA ASP A 105 11.32 -26.71 -12.50
C ASP A 105 11.04 -25.59 -11.47
N PRO A 106 10.17 -24.61 -11.78
CA PRO A 106 9.85 -23.52 -10.87
C PRO A 106 9.35 -23.97 -9.49
N LEU A 107 8.73 -25.15 -9.37
CA LEU A 107 8.23 -25.65 -8.08
C LEU A 107 9.28 -26.42 -7.29
N ALA A 108 10.21 -27.10 -7.97
CA ALA A 108 11.31 -27.80 -7.31
C ALA A 108 12.27 -26.84 -6.56
N ALA A 109 12.28 -25.56 -6.94
CA ALA A 109 13.04 -24.52 -6.25
C ALA A 109 12.36 -23.99 -4.97
N LEU A 110 11.09 -24.32 -4.70
CA LEU A 110 10.34 -23.77 -3.55
C LEU A 110 10.94 -24.16 -2.17
N PRO A 111 11.37 -25.42 -1.91
CA PRO A 111 11.95 -25.77 -0.61
C PRO A 111 13.20 -24.94 -0.29
N LEU A 112 14.14 -24.86 -1.24
CA LEU A 112 15.34 -24.04 -1.14
C LEU A 112 14.99 -22.54 -1.01
N ALA A 113 13.92 -22.07 -1.65
CA ALA A 113 13.43 -20.71 -1.47
C ALA A 113 12.91 -20.42 -0.06
N ARG A 114 12.38 -21.43 0.67
CA ARG A 114 11.98 -21.28 2.08
C ARG A 114 13.19 -21.14 3.00
N GLU A 115 14.26 -21.90 2.75
CA GLU A 115 15.49 -21.88 3.56
C GLU A 115 16.22 -20.53 3.48
N LEU A 116 16.13 -19.86 2.34
CA LEU A 116 16.75 -18.55 2.09
C LEU A 116 16.00 -17.35 2.72
N THR A 117 14.89 -17.56 3.45
CA THR A 117 14.13 -16.47 4.06
C THR A 117 13.68 -16.77 5.50
N LYS A 118 13.71 -15.74 6.34
CA LYS A 118 13.16 -15.78 7.71
C LYS A 118 11.61 -15.60 7.73
N ARG A 119 10.96 -15.53 6.56
CA ARG A 119 9.52 -15.25 6.38
C ARG A 119 8.72 -16.54 6.06
N PRO A 120 7.91 -17.09 6.98
CA PRO A 120 7.35 -18.44 6.82
C PRO A 120 6.14 -18.55 5.88
N LEU A 121 5.37 -17.47 5.69
CA LEU A 121 4.08 -17.53 5.00
C LEU A 121 4.28 -17.33 3.49
N LEU A 122 4.13 -18.40 2.71
CA LEU A 122 4.08 -18.28 1.25
C LEU A 122 2.86 -17.44 0.84
N ARG A 123 3.08 -16.37 0.07
CA ARG A 123 2.04 -15.48 -0.47
C ARG A 123 1.76 -15.71 -1.95
N GLY A 124 2.61 -16.48 -2.62
CA GLY A 124 2.47 -16.84 -4.02
C GLY A 124 3.82 -16.95 -4.72
N PHE A 125 3.79 -17.31 -6.00
CA PHE A 125 4.96 -17.23 -6.87
C PHE A 125 4.60 -16.74 -8.27
N VAL A 126 5.57 -16.17 -8.97
CA VAL A 126 5.52 -15.86 -10.40
C VAL A 126 6.66 -16.58 -11.08
N ALA A 127 6.37 -17.40 -12.09
CA ALA A 127 7.36 -17.97 -13.01
C ALA A 127 7.14 -17.34 -14.39
N ASP A 128 8.07 -16.49 -14.82
CA ASP A 128 8.15 -15.93 -16.16
C ASP A 128 9.03 -16.84 -17.04
N GLY A 129 8.69 -17.02 -18.32
CA GLY A 129 9.50 -17.77 -19.28
C GLY A 129 9.23 -19.28 -19.37
N VAL A 130 8.17 -19.79 -18.74
CA VAL A 130 7.87 -21.23 -18.62
C VAL A 130 7.58 -21.86 -19.99
N SER A 131 8.39 -22.84 -20.37
CA SER A 131 8.22 -23.62 -21.61
C SER A 131 7.03 -24.60 -21.52
N PRO A 132 6.53 -25.15 -22.65
CA PRO A 132 5.47 -26.16 -22.66
C PRO A 132 5.81 -27.50 -21.97
N LYS A 133 7.06 -27.67 -21.52
CA LYS A 133 7.54 -28.78 -20.68
C LYS A 133 7.54 -28.41 -19.18
N GLY A 134 6.98 -27.26 -18.81
CA GLY A 134 6.89 -26.77 -17.43
C GLY A 134 8.16 -26.12 -16.86
N LEU A 135 9.29 -26.29 -17.55
CA LEU A 135 10.61 -25.81 -17.12
C LEU A 135 10.90 -24.40 -17.64
N ILE A 136 11.72 -23.63 -16.90
CA ILE A 136 12.31 -22.35 -17.34
C ILE A 136 13.79 -22.52 -17.71
N ASP A 137 14.30 -21.70 -18.64
CA ASP A 137 15.74 -21.61 -18.94
C ASP A 137 16.26 -20.26 -18.44
N VAL A 138 16.98 -20.26 -17.32
CA VAL A 138 17.46 -19.03 -16.65
C VAL A 138 18.60 -18.32 -17.38
N ARG A 139 19.11 -18.88 -18.49
CA ARG A 139 20.05 -18.16 -19.38
C ARG A 139 19.34 -17.07 -20.18
N ASP A 140 18.03 -17.21 -20.41
CA ASP A 140 17.19 -16.15 -20.97
C ASP A 140 16.89 -15.10 -19.89
N LYS A 141 17.25 -13.84 -20.17
CA LYS A 141 17.03 -12.70 -19.27
C LYS A 141 15.54 -12.44 -18.96
N ALA A 142 14.61 -12.90 -19.81
CA ALA A 142 13.17 -12.79 -19.57
C ALA A 142 12.61 -13.92 -18.67
N SER A 143 13.39 -14.97 -18.40
CA SER A 143 12.96 -16.14 -17.63
C SER A 143 13.45 -16.06 -16.18
N LYS A 144 12.51 -16.20 -15.22
CA LYS A 144 12.80 -16.12 -13.78
C LYS A 144 11.68 -16.71 -12.94
N VAL A 145 11.98 -17.10 -11.70
CA VAL A 145 10.98 -17.36 -10.66
C VAL A 145 11.10 -16.30 -9.58
N ARG A 146 9.97 -15.83 -9.05
CA ARG A 146 9.87 -15.02 -7.84
C ARG A 146 8.89 -15.66 -6.88
N PHE A 147 9.36 -16.17 -5.75
CA PHE A 147 8.54 -16.51 -4.61
C PHE A 147 8.33 -15.25 -3.75
N SER A 148 7.14 -15.07 -3.21
CA SER A 148 6.79 -13.97 -2.31
C SER A 148 6.44 -14.55 -0.95
N PHE A 149 7.19 -14.17 0.09
CA PHE A 149 7.02 -14.64 1.45
C PHE A 149 6.70 -13.49 2.41
N GLN A 150 5.97 -13.79 3.48
CA GLN A 150 5.52 -12.80 4.45
C GLN A 150 5.59 -13.35 5.89
N SER A 151 5.69 -12.47 6.89
CA SER A 151 5.47 -12.80 8.30
C SER A 151 4.01 -12.61 8.72
N ALA A 152 3.59 -13.29 9.79
CA ALA A 152 2.30 -12.97 10.43
C ALA A 152 2.35 -11.58 11.09
N PRO A 153 1.21 -10.97 11.46
CA PRO A 153 1.19 -9.66 12.09
C PRO A 153 2.01 -9.62 13.39
N GLY A 154 2.95 -8.69 13.47
CA GLY A 154 3.86 -8.53 14.60
C GLY A 154 5.04 -9.52 14.65
N GLN A 155 5.14 -10.46 13.71
CA GLN A 155 6.16 -11.52 13.74
C GLN A 155 7.37 -11.24 12.83
N GLY A 156 8.47 -11.94 13.15
CA GLY A 156 9.73 -11.90 12.42
C GLY A 156 10.61 -10.71 12.78
N ALA A 157 11.87 -10.76 12.37
CA ALA A 157 12.83 -9.68 12.62
C ALA A 157 12.31 -8.36 12.03
N GLN A 158 12.12 -7.37 12.91
CA GLN A 158 12.02 -5.97 12.52
C GLN A 158 13.45 -5.47 12.23
N PRO A 159 13.66 -4.49 11.34
CA PRO A 159 14.97 -3.88 11.17
C PRO A 159 15.48 -3.33 12.49
N PRO A 160 16.80 -3.29 12.68
CA PRO A 160 17.41 -2.48 13.72
C PRO A 160 16.83 -1.06 13.66
N ARG A 161 16.35 -0.56 14.80
CA ARG A 161 15.87 0.81 14.93
C ARG A 161 16.85 1.63 15.74
N ALA A 162 16.94 2.92 15.44
CA ALA A 162 17.61 3.85 16.33
C ALA A 162 16.93 3.83 17.72
N PRO A 163 17.68 3.83 18.84
CA PRO A 163 17.12 3.93 20.18
C PRO A 163 16.16 5.12 20.32
N GLY A 164 15.09 4.96 21.10
CA GLY A 164 14.10 6.01 21.33
C GLY A 164 13.04 6.21 20.23
N THR A 165 13.02 5.38 19.18
CA THR A 165 11.99 5.47 18.12
C THR A 165 10.73 4.65 18.44
N LEU A 166 9.55 5.25 18.24
CA LEU A 166 8.27 4.58 18.44
C LEU A 166 7.97 3.55 17.33
N PRO A 167 7.30 2.42 17.63
CA PRO A 167 6.82 1.49 16.62
C PRO A 167 5.74 2.14 15.77
N THR A 168 6.03 2.38 14.49
CA THR A 168 5.13 3.12 13.59
C THR A 168 3.84 2.38 13.26
N ARG A 169 3.89 1.06 13.02
CA ARG A 169 2.73 0.20 12.64
C ARG A 169 2.96 -1.27 13.01
N THR A 170 1.88 -2.05 13.11
CA THR A 170 1.97 -3.53 13.08
C THR A 170 2.62 -3.97 11.77
N TYR A 171 3.72 -4.70 11.91
CA TYR A 171 4.58 -5.09 10.82
C TYR A 171 4.28 -6.52 10.37
N CYS A 172 4.29 -6.77 9.06
CA CYS A 172 4.05 -8.09 8.48
C CYS A 172 5.19 -8.59 7.57
N GLY A 173 6.32 -7.87 7.44
CA GLY A 173 7.57 -8.29 6.78
C GLY A 173 7.49 -9.11 5.50
N ARG A 174 7.81 -8.50 4.34
CA ARG A 174 7.76 -9.19 3.05
C ARG A 174 9.13 -9.31 2.42
N GLN A 175 9.53 -10.54 2.12
CA GLN A 175 10.75 -10.84 1.37
C GLN A 175 10.41 -11.64 0.11
N ASN A 176 11.05 -11.33 -1.01
CA ASN A 176 11.00 -12.19 -2.18
C ASN A 176 12.23 -13.09 -2.23
N VAL A 177 12.10 -14.25 -2.87
CA VAL A 177 13.24 -15.06 -3.29
C VAL A 177 13.19 -15.25 -4.80
N LEU A 178 14.28 -14.90 -5.48
CA LEU A 178 14.40 -14.93 -6.93
C LEU A 178 15.25 -16.11 -7.38
N VAL A 179 14.78 -16.80 -8.43
CA VAL A 179 15.59 -17.70 -9.26
C VAL A 179 15.82 -17.00 -10.61
N LYS A 180 17.08 -16.74 -10.95
CA LYS A 180 17.51 -16.03 -12.17
C LYS A 180 18.81 -16.64 -12.70
N LYS A 181 19.41 -16.02 -13.73
CA LYS A 181 20.69 -16.45 -14.32
C LYS A 181 21.78 -16.69 -13.28
N ASP A 182 21.83 -15.87 -12.23
CA ASP A 182 22.90 -15.89 -11.22
C ASP A 182 22.66 -16.94 -10.10
N GLY A 183 21.62 -17.78 -10.23
CA GLY A 183 21.19 -18.75 -9.21
C GLY A 183 19.91 -18.33 -8.48
N ILE A 184 19.73 -18.86 -7.28
CA ILE A 184 18.65 -18.53 -6.35
C ILE A 184 19.17 -17.68 -5.18
N GLY A 185 18.46 -16.59 -4.84
CA GLY A 185 18.82 -15.73 -3.73
C GLY A 185 17.63 -14.90 -3.24
N ALA A 186 17.64 -14.54 -1.96
CA ALA A 186 16.64 -13.64 -1.40
C ALA A 186 16.89 -12.19 -1.83
N GLU A 187 15.83 -11.40 -2.00
CA GLU A 187 15.92 -9.94 -2.09
C GLU A 187 16.00 -9.33 -0.67
N PRO A 188 16.48 -8.09 -0.51
CA PRO A 188 16.35 -7.35 0.75
C PRO A 188 14.89 -7.32 1.23
N ASP A 189 14.70 -7.44 2.54
CA ASP A 189 13.35 -7.51 3.12
C ASP A 189 12.66 -6.14 3.11
N VAL A 190 11.41 -6.12 2.63
CA VAL A 190 10.59 -4.91 2.57
C VAL A 190 10.02 -4.65 3.96
N ALA A 191 10.86 -4.07 4.81
CA ALA A 191 10.59 -4.00 6.23
C ALA A 191 9.59 -2.90 6.66
N SER A 192 9.15 -2.06 5.73
CA SER A 192 8.03 -1.14 5.90
C SER A 192 6.71 -1.71 5.36
N PHE A 193 6.68 -2.98 4.91
CA PHE A 193 5.49 -3.58 4.32
C PHE A 193 4.35 -3.67 5.35
N PRO A 194 3.23 -2.96 5.14
CA PRO A 194 2.16 -2.89 6.12
C PRO A 194 1.42 -4.22 6.22
N CYS A 195 0.94 -4.56 7.42
CA CYS A 195 -0.13 -5.52 7.53
C CYS A 195 -1.38 -5.01 6.81
N GLY A 196 -2.04 -5.87 6.04
CA GLY A 196 -3.37 -5.58 5.51
C GLY A 196 -4.41 -5.56 6.62
N SER A 197 -5.62 -5.09 6.32
CA SER A 197 -6.77 -5.13 7.25
C SER A 197 -7.22 -6.55 7.61
N LYS A 198 -6.73 -7.56 6.89
CA LYS A 198 -6.85 -8.98 7.24
C LYS A 198 -5.45 -9.56 7.45
N PRO A 199 -5.24 -10.45 8.43
CA PRO A 199 -3.98 -11.13 8.60
C PRO A 199 -3.62 -11.94 7.34
N PRO A 200 -2.34 -12.00 6.95
CA PRO A 200 -1.92 -12.81 5.81
C PRO A 200 -2.05 -14.31 6.13
N THR A 201 -3.05 -14.99 5.55
CA THR A 201 -3.14 -16.46 5.59
C THR A 201 -2.14 -17.10 4.63
N ALA A 202 -1.27 -18.00 5.09
CA ALA A 202 -0.35 -18.73 4.21
C ALA A 202 -1.12 -19.43 3.08
N LEU A 203 -0.63 -19.32 1.84
CA LEU A 203 -1.09 -20.19 0.77
C LEU A 203 -0.60 -21.62 1.03
N PRO A 204 -1.41 -22.65 0.70
CA PRO A 204 -0.94 -24.02 0.69
C PRO A 204 0.17 -24.20 -0.36
N GLU A 205 0.87 -25.32 -0.30
CA GLU A 205 1.94 -25.57 -1.27
C GLU A 205 1.38 -25.78 -2.67
N PRO A 206 2.02 -25.24 -3.72
CA PRO A 206 1.51 -25.31 -5.07
C PRO A 206 1.56 -26.74 -5.64
N ARG A 207 0.44 -27.46 -5.55
CA ARG A 207 0.29 -28.84 -6.07
C ARG A 207 0.19 -28.93 -7.60
N CYS A 208 0.02 -27.81 -8.30
CA CYS A 208 -0.20 -27.81 -9.75
C CYS A 208 1.10 -27.62 -10.53
N ARG A 209 1.68 -28.72 -11.03
CA ARG A 209 2.87 -28.64 -11.88
C ARG A 209 2.64 -27.78 -13.13
N PRO A 210 3.60 -26.93 -13.53
CA PRO A 210 3.50 -26.09 -14.72
C PRO A 210 3.16 -26.84 -16.02
N GLU A 211 3.59 -28.09 -16.20
CA GLU A 211 3.21 -28.93 -17.36
C GLU A 211 1.69 -29.10 -17.48
N LYS A 212 0.98 -29.26 -16.35
CA LYS A 212 -0.49 -29.44 -16.34
C LYS A 212 -1.20 -28.17 -16.79
N LEU A 213 -0.72 -27.01 -16.35
CA LEU A 213 -1.22 -25.71 -16.82
C LEU A 213 -1.00 -25.53 -18.33
N TRP A 214 0.16 -25.94 -18.84
CA TRP A 214 0.44 -25.97 -20.27
C TRP A 214 -0.41 -26.98 -21.05
N ALA A 215 -0.76 -28.13 -20.48
CA ALA A 215 -1.68 -29.08 -21.12
C ALA A 215 -3.10 -28.49 -21.25
N LEU A 216 -3.58 -27.76 -20.24
CA LEU A 216 -4.85 -27.02 -20.31
C LEU A 216 -4.79 -25.88 -21.34
N ALA A 217 -3.67 -25.17 -21.40
CA ALA A 217 -3.42 -24.13 -22.40
C ALA A 217 -3.51 -24.69 -23.83
N LYS A 218 -2.85 -25.83 -24.12
CA LYS A 218 -2.95 -26.50 -25.42
C LYS A 218 -4.39 -26.87 -25.78
N LYS A 219 -5.17 -27.41 -24.82
CA LYS A 219 -6.61 -27.68 -25.01
C LYS A 219 -7.45 -26.42 -25.26
N LYS A 220 -6.99 -25.24 -24.84
CA LYS A 220 -7.58 -23.92 -25.10
C LYS A 220 -6.98 -23.23 -26.36
N GLY A 221 -6.33 -23.99 -27.25
CA GLY A 221 -5.80 -23.48 -28.53
C GLY A 221 -4.52 -22.63 -28.40
N VAL A 222 -3.76 -22.77 -27.31
CA VAL A 222 -2.51 -22.01 -27.11
C VAL A 222 -1.34 -22.65 -27.89
N PRO A 223 -0.62 -21.89 -28.74
CA PRO A 223 0.52 -22.41 -29.50
C PRO A 223 1.68 -22.91 -28.63
N THR A 224 2.32 -23.99 -29.06
CA THR A 224 3.42 -24.66 -28.34
C THR A 224 4.79 -24.00 -28.49
N LYS A 225 4.94 -22.96 -29.32
CA LYS A 225 6.21 -22.23 -29.49
C LYS A 225 6.39 -21.06 -28.50
N GLY A 226 5.36 -20.74 -27.70
CA GLY A 226 5.41 -19.62 -26.76
C GLY A 226 6.07 -19.96 -25.42
N ARG A 227 6.44 -18.93 -24.67
CA ARG A 227 6.78 -19.00 -23.24
C ARG A 227 5.64 -18.40 -22.42
N ALA A 228 5.27 -19.04 -21.32
CA ALA A 228 4.20 -18.60 -20.46
C ALA A 228 4.72 -17.88 -19.22
N ARG A 229 3.88 -16.99 -18.69
CA ARG A 229 3.92 -16.52 -17.32
C ARG A 229 2.88 -17.30 -16.51
N ILE A 230 3.31 -17.89 -15.42
CA ILE A 230 2.47 -18.64 -14.48
C ILE A 230 2.55 -17.95 -13.12
N GLU A 231 1.41 -17.56 -12.56
CA GLU A 231 1.32 -16.98 -11.22
C GLU A 231 0.50 -17.92 -10.33
N TYR A 232 0.92 -18.15 -9.10
CA TYR A 232 0.12 -18.79 -8.04
C TYR A 232 -0.15 -17.77 -6.94
N PHE A 233 -1.41 -17.53 -6.61
CA PHE A 233 -1.84 -16.41 -5.79
C PHE A 233 -3.16 -16.70 -5.06
N GLU A 234 -3.46 -15.91 -4.03
CA GLU A 234 -4.77 -15.93 -3.38
C GLU A 234 -5.79 -15.16 -4.24
N ALA A 235 -6.76 -15.87 -4.82
CA ALA A 235 -7.90 -15.27 -5.49
C ALA A 235 -9.08 -15.11 -4.51
N ARG A 236 -10.11 -14.36 -4.89
CA ARG A 236 -11.32 -14.19 -4.04
C ARG A 236 -12.08 -15.48 -3.69
N LYS A 237 -11.80 -16.59 -4.39
CA LYS A 237 -12.36 -17.94 -4.10
C LYS A 237 -11.30 -18.92 -3.56
N GLY A 238 -10.20 -18.41 -2.99
CA GLY A 238 -9.08 -19.21 -2.48
C GLY A 238 -7.91 -19.32 -3.47
N PRO A 239 -6.97 -20.25 -3.23
CA PRO A 239 -5.74 -20.39 -4.00
C PRO A 239 -5.99 -20.70 -5.47
N ALA A 240 -5.27 -20.01 -6.36
CA ALA A 240 -5.48 -20.09 -7.80
C ALA A 240 -4.18 -19.94 -8.59
N TYR A 241 -4.17 -20.53 -9.79
CA TYR A 241 -3.12 -20.35 -10.79
C TYR A 241 -3.63 -19.49 -11.94
N ARG A 242 -2.84 -18.51 -12.35
CA ARG A 242 -3.05 -17.73 -13.57
C ARG A 242 -2.01 -18.14 -14.60
N PHE A 243 -2.48 -18.57 -15.76
CA PHE A 243 -1.64 -18.78 -16.94
C PHE A 243 -1.85 -17.60 -17.90
N SER A 244 -0.77 -17.07 -18.46
CA SER A 244 -0.83 -16.11 -19.57
C SER A 244 0.39 -16.21 -20.47
N ILE A 245 0.23 -16.07 -21.79
CA ILE A 245 1.35 -15.77 -22.69
C ILE A 245 1.43 -14.25 -22.89
N PRO A 246 2.53 -13.58 -22.50
CA PRO A 246 2.72 -12.14 -22.70
C PRO A 246 2.49 -11.71 -24.16
N GLY A 247 1.87 -10.55 -24.37
CA GLY A 247 1.55 -10.03 -25.72
C GLY A 247 0.42 -10.75 -26.46
N THR A 248 -0.32 -11.67 -25.82
CA THR A 248 -1.42 -12.41 -26.47
C THR A 248 -2.72 -12.39 -25.66
N LYS A 249 -3.83 -12.75 -26.33
CA LYS A 249 -5.13 -13.00 -25.67
C LYS A 249 -5.18 -14.29 -24.83
N HIS A 250 -4.14 -15.12 -24.85
CA HIS A 250 -4.15 -16.41 -24.18
C HIS A 250 -3.88 -16.25 -22.69
N ARG A 251 -4.97 -16.08 -21.92
CA ARG A 251 -4.95 -15.98 -20.45
C ARG A 251 -6.13 -16.74 -19.84
N PHE A 252 -5.91 -17.45 -18.76
CA PHE A 252 -6.96 -18.05 -17.94
C PHE A 252 -6.53 -18.17 -16.47
N VAL A 253 -7.50 -18.44 -15.59
CA VAL A 253 -7.26 -18.71 -14.17
C VAL A 253 -7.94 -20.02 -13.79
N VAL A 254 -7.26 -20.91 -13.09
CA VAL A 254 -7.81 -22.15 -12.51
C VAL A 254 -7.61 -22.16 -11.00
N GLY A 255 -8.44 -22.91 -10.28
CA GLY A 255 -8.24 -23.13 -8.85
C GLY A 255 -7.02 -23.98 -8.53
N GLU A 256 -6.78 -24.19 -7.23
CA GLU A 256 -5.73 -25.06 -6.68
C GLU A 256 -5.70 -26.47 -7.32
N ASP A 257 -6.88 -26.97 -7.71
CA ASP A 257 -7.10 -28.30 -8.30
C ASP A 257 -6.57 -28.49 -9.73
N CYS A 258 -5.99 -27.46 -10.35
CA CYS A 258 -5.65 -27.38 -11.78
C CYS A 258 -6.82 -27.52 -12.76
N LYS A 259 -8.08 -27.66 -12.33
CA LYS A 259 -9.17 -28.13 -13.20
C LYS A 259 -10.25 -27.07 -13.35
N ARG A 260 -10.73 -26.51 -12.23
CA ARG A 260 -11.87 -25.59 -12.22
C ARG A 260 -11.43 -24.19 -12.66
N GLU A 261 -11.83 -23.78 -13.86
CA GLU A 261 -11.61 -22.42 -14.35
C GLU A 261 -12.39 -21.40 -13.50
N ILE A 262 -11.71 -20.35 -13.06
CA ILE A 262 -12.27 -19.25 -12.27
C ILE A 262 -12.40 -18.02 -13.17
N LYS A 263 -13.59 -17.41 -13.22
CA LYS A 263 -13.92 -16.30 -14.12
C LYS A 263 -14.42 -15.06 -13.37
N GLY A 264 -14.36 -13.91 -14.03
CA GLY A 264 -14.88 -12.63 -13.52
C GLY A 264 -14.24 -12.20 -12.20
N LYS A 265 -15.04 -11.56 -11.33
CA LYS A 265 -14.58 -11.02 -10.02
C LYS A 265 -13.96 -12.09 -9.11
N ALA A 266 -14.29 -13.36 -9.27
CA ALA A 266 -13.73 -14.45 -8.47
C ALA A 266 -12.24 -14.73 -8.77
N ALA A 267 -11.76 -14.38 -9.97
CA ALA A 267 -10.36 -14.59 -10.41
C ALA A 267 -9.41 -13.42 -10.06
N LEU A 268 -9.94 -12.40 -9.37
CA LEU A 268 -9.19 -11.22 -8.93
C LEU A 268 -8.29 -11.58 -7.74
N GLY A 269 -7.07 -11.04 -7.77
CA GLY A 269 -5.97 -11.30 -6.84
C GLY A 269 -4.63 -11.17 -7.58
N ASN A 270 -3.53 -11.13 -6.84
CA ASN A 270 -2.17 -11.04 -7.37
C ASN A 270 -1.17 -11.61 -6.37
N VAL A 271 0.02 -11.97 -6.87
CA VAL A 271 1.18 -12.18 -6.01
C VAL A 271 1.64 -10.81 -5.50
N PRO A 272 1.82 -10.58 -4.19
CA PRO A 272 2.34 -9.33 -3.66
C PRO A 272 3.83 -9.15 -3.98
#